data_AF-A0A9D1R965-F1
#
_entry.id   AF-A0A9D1R965-F1
#
_cell.length_a   1.000
_cell.length_b   1.000
_cell.length_c   1.000
_cell.angle_alpha   90.00
_cell.angle_beta   90.00
_cell.angle_gamma   90.00
#
_symmetry.space_group_name_H-M   'P 1'
#
loop_
_entity.id
_entity.type
_entity.pdbx_description
1 polymer ?
#
loop_
_entity_poly.entity_id
_entity_poly.type
_entity_poly.pdbx_seq_one_letter_code
_entity_poly.pdbx_strand_id
1 'polypeptide(L)'
;MKKNSDVNVMLKEAGILFAITLIAGLILGFVYELTKEPIRIQEEKAVQEACAQVFESAAQFAELPYEASEEMALELAETGVEIGTVFQALGADGSLMGYVVQSTSTEGYGGDIVLYLGVTLDGTLNGISLLEISETPGLGMRAQEVLAPQFRGKQVSQFTYTKTGGSSDSEIDAISGATITTEAVTNAVNGGLKVAEALRQGGTDNE
;
A
#
# COMPACT_ATOMS: atom_id res chain seq x y z
N MET A 1 15.51 24.12 -53.04
CA MET A 1 15.24 22.72 -53.44
C MET A 1 16.23 21.84 -52.68
N LYS A 2 15.77 21.05 -51.69
CA LYS A 2 16.66 20.11 -50.97
C LYS A 2 17.23 19.11 -51.99
N LYS A 3 18.55 18.90 -51.99
CA LYS A 3 19.21 18.01 -52.96
C LYS A 3 18.75 16.58 -52.66
N ASN A 4 18.46 15.75 -53.67
CA ASN A 4 18.04 14.35 -53.47
C ASN A 4 19.03 13.53 -52.58
N SER A 5 20.30 13.96 -52.54
CA SER A 5 21.32 13.44 -51.61
C SER A 5 20.96 13.63 -50.14
N ASP A 6 20.41 14.77 -49.76
CA ASP A 6 20.10 15.10 -48.35
C ASP A 6 18.90 14.29 -47.85
N VAL A 7 17.93 14.03 -48.74
CA VAL A 7 16.75 13.20 -48.45
C VAL A 7 17.16 11.74 -48.23
N ASN A 8 18.06 11.19 -49.06
CA ASN A 8 18.55 9.81 -48.92
C ASN A 8 19.38 9.62 -47.64
N VAL A 9 20.18 10.60 -47.25
CA VAL A 9 20.91 10.57 -45.97
C VAL A 9 19.92 10.59 -44.81
N MET A 10 18.93 11.48 -44.82
CA MET A 10 17.90 11.53 -43.77
C MET A 10 17.10 10.22 -43.65
N LEU A 11 16.70 9.60 -44.76
CA LEU A 11 15.99 8.31 -44.75
C LEU A 11 16.86 7.16 -44.21
N LYS A 12 18.15 7.15 -44.51
CA LYS A 12 19.09 6.16 -43.99
C LYS A 12 19.25 6.29 -42.48
N GLU A 13 19.50 7.50 -41.99
CA GLU A 13 19.65 7.75 -40.54
C GLU A 13 18.35 7.44 -39.77
N ALA A 14 17.19 7.82 -40.32
CA ALA A 14 15.90 7.48 -39.75
C ALA A 14 15.65 5.97 -39.71
N GLY A 15 16.04 5.23 -40.75
CA GLY A 15 15.93 3.78 -40.80
C GLY A 15 16.84 3.07 -39.79
N ILE A 16 18.07 3.57 -39.61
CA ILE A 16 19.00 3.06 -38.60
C ILE A 16 18.45 3.30 -37.19
N LEU A 17 17.97 4.51 -36.90
CA LEU A 17 17.36 4.82 -35.61
C LEU A 17 16.13 3.93 -35.36
N PHE A 18 15.25 3.78 -36.35
CA PHE A 18 14.08 2.91 -36.25
C PHE A 18 14.47 1.46 -35.93
N ALA A 19 15.45 0.90 -36.64
CA ALA A 19 15.94 -0.46 -36.40
C ALA A 19 16.49 -0.63 -34.97
N ILE A 20 17.28 0.33 -34.49
CA ILE A 20 17.81 0.31 -33.12
C ILE A 20 16.67 0.38 -32.10
N THR A 21 15.70 1.28 -32.28
CA THR A 21 14.55 1.40 -31.36
C THR A 21 13.67 0.14 -31.35
N LEU A 22 13.49 -0.49 -32.52
CA LEU A 22 12.72 -1.72 -32.65
C LEU A 22 13.42 -2.87 -31.91
N ILE A 23 14.72 -3.04 -32.11
CA ILE A 23 15.50 -4.07 -31.44
C ILE A 23 15.51 -3.84 -29.92
N ALA A 24 15.71 -2.60 -29.47
CA ALA A 24 15.67 -2.26 -28.05
C ALA A 24 14.30 -2.55 -27.42
N GLY A 25 13.20 -2.20 -28.11
CA GLY A 25 11.85 -2.50 -27.65
C GLY A 25 11.54 -3.99 -27.58
N LEU A 26 12.01 -4.77 -28.57
CA LEU A 26 11.86 -6.23 -28.57
C LEU A 26 12.64 -6.90 -27.43
N ILE A 27 13.88 -6.46 -27.19
CA ILE A 27 14.69 -6.96 -26.07
C ILE A 27 14.03 -6.63 -24.74
N LEU A 28 13.57 -5.38 -24.56
CA LEU A 28 12.90 -4.95 -23.33
C LEU A 28 11.60 -5.72 -23.09
N GLY A 29 10.78 -5.93 -24.14
CA GLY A 29 9.56 -6.71 -24.06
C GLY A 29 9.81 -8.18 -23.73
N PHE A 30 10.86 -8.79 -24.30
CA PHE A 30 11.24 -10.16 -23.97
C PHE A 30 11.73 -10.29 -22.52
N VAL A 31 12.55 -9.36 -22.04
CA VAL A 31 12.98 -9.33 -20.64
C VAL A 31 11.79 -9.17 -19.71
N TYR A 32 10.86 -8.25 -20.03
CA TYR A 32 9.65 -8.03 -19.26
C TYR A 32 8.81 -9.32 -19.10
N GLU A 33 8.55 -10.04 -20.20
CA GLU A 33 7.82 -11.32 -20.18
C GLU A 33 8.49 -12.37 -19.28
N LEU A 34 9.82 -12.48 -19.33
CA LEU A 34 10.55 -13.41 -18.46
C LEU A 34 10.53 -12.99 -16.98
N THR A 35 10.51 -11.69 -16.68
CA THR A 35 10.53 -11.17 -15.31
C THR A 35 9.16 -11.08 -14.65
N LYS A 36 8.07 -11.06 -15.44
CA LYS A 36 6.71 -10.85 -14.91
C LYS A 36 6.29 -11.93 -13.92
N GLU A 37 6.51 -13.19 -14.25
CA GLU A 37 6.11 -14.32 -13.39
C GLU A 37 6.86 -14.34 -12.04
N PRO A 38 8.21 -14.23 -11.98
CA PRO A 38 8.91 -14.18 -10.69
C PRO A 38 8.62 -12.93 -9.87
N ILE A 39 8.21 -11.81 -10.49
CA ILE A 39 7.73 -10.61 -9.77
C ILE A 39 6.39 -10.92 -9.10
N ARG A 40 5.42 -11.48 -9.85
CA ARG A 40 4.09 -11.84 -9.31
C ARG A 40 4.19 -12.77 -8.09
N ILE A 41 5.03 -13.81 -8.16
CA ILE A 41 5.21 -14.75 -7.04
C ILE A 41 5.82 -14.05 -5.81
N GLN A 42 6.74 -13.10 -6.02
CA GLN A 42 7.33 -12.33 -4.92
C GLN A 42 6.33 -11.36 -4.32
N GLU A 43 5.51 -10.71 -5.14
CA GLU A 43 4.42 -9.83 -4.68
C GLU A 43 3.42 -10.62 -3.83
N GLU A 44 2.91 -11.75 -4.32
CA GLU A 44 1.97 -12.59 -3.57
C GLU A 44 2.55 -13.07 -2.24
N LYS A 45 3.83 -13.47 -2.24
CA LYS A 45 4.53 -13.86 -1.03
C LYS A 45 4.69 -12.68 -0.07
N ALA A 46 5.04 -11.49 -0.56
CA ALA A 46 5.20 -10.31 0.27
C ALA A 46 3.86 -9.84 0.86
N VAL A 47 2.76 -9.94 0.10
CA VAL A 47 1.40 -9.70 0.61
C VAL A 47 1.05 -10.71 1.71
N GLN A 48 1.33 -12.00 1.51
CA GLN A 48 1.08 -13.01 2.54
C GLN A 48 1.92 -12.78 3.81
N GLU A 49 3.19 -12.41 3.66
CA GLU A 49 4.07 -12.07 4.78
C GLU A 49 3.59 -10.81 5.50
N ALA A 50 3.15 -9.78 4.77
CA ALA A 50 2.58 -8.56 5.34
C ALA A 50 1.29 -8.86 6.13
N CYS A 51 0.39 -9.67 5.58
CA CYS A 51 -0.84 -10.11 6.26
C CYS A 51 -0.51 -10.89 7.55
N ALA A 52 0.45 -11.82 7.49
CA ALA A 52 0.89 -12.58 8.65
C ALA A 52 1.57 -11.70 9.71
N GLN A 53 2.31 -10.67 9.30
CA GLN A 53 2.96 -9.72 10.19
C GLN A 53 1.94 -8.88 10.99
N VAL A 54 0.83 -8.50 10.36
CA VAL A 54 -0.22 -7.70 11.01
C VAL A 54 -1.27 -8.53 11.72
N PHE A 55 -1.32 -9.85 11.48
CA PHE A 55 -2.30 -10.74 12.08
C PHE A 55 -1.71 -12.14 12.34
N GLU A 56 -0.71 -12.20 13.24
CA GLU A 56 0.05 -13.42 13.55
C GLU A 56 -0.82 -14.59 14.06
N SER A 57 -1.95 -14.30 14.68
CA SER A 57 -2.87 -15.33 15.21
C SER A 57 -3.76 -15.97 14.14
N ALA A 58 -3.85 -15.40 12.93
CA ALA A 58 -4.61 -15.96 11.84
C ALA A 58 -3.81 -17.06 11.13
N ALA A 59 -4.48 -18.16 10.81
CA ALA A 59 -3.90 -19.27 10.07
C ALA A 59 -4.03 -19.07 8.56
N GLN A 60 -5.06 -18.37 8.10
CA GLN A 60 -5.38 -18.17 6.70
C GLN A 60 -5.90 -16.76 6.44
N PHE A 61 -5.64 -16.26 5.23
CA PHE A 61 -6.16 -14.99 4.74
C PHE A 61 -6.95 -15.26 3.46
N ALA A 62 -8.25 -14.95 3.49
CA ALA A 62 -9.12 -15.11 2.34
C ALA A 62 -9.52 -13.73 1.82
N GLU A 63 -9.31 -13.48 0.52
CA GLU A 63 -9.73 -12.23 -0.11
C GLU A 63 -11.25 -12.06 0.00
N LEU A 64 -11.67 -10.89 0.47
CA LEU A 64 -13.05 -10.48 0.57
C LEU A 64 -13.31 -9.38 -0.46
N PRO A 65 -14.15 -9.64 -1.48
CA PRO A 65 -14.59 -8.59 -2.39
C PRO A 65 -15.27 -7.47 -1.60
N TYR A 66 -14.60 -6.32 -1.55
CA TYR A 66 -15.07 -5.14 -0.84
C TYR A 66 -14.92 -3.93 -1.75
N GLU A 67 -16.00 -3.17 -1.89
CA GLU A 67 -15.97 -1.85 -2.50
C GLU A 67 -16.47 -0.85 -1.46
N ALA A 68 -15.66 0.18 -1.20
CA ALA A 68 -16.07 1.26 -0.32
C ALA A 68 -17.29 1.99 -0.91
N SER A 69 -18.24 2.40 -0.07
CA SER A 69 -19.33 3.27 -0.50
C SER A 69 -18.79 4.56 -1.11
N GLU A 70 -19.50 5.16 -2.06
CA GLU A 70 -19.09 6.40 -2.74
C GLU A 70 -18.76 7.53 -1.75
N GLU A 71 -19.54 7.68 -0.67
CA GLU A 71 -19.29 8.66 0.39
C GLU A 71 -17.95 8.42 1.11
N MET A 72 -17.69 7.18 1.53
CA MET A 72 -16.42 6.80 2.15
C MET A 72 -15.24 6.97 1.18
N ALA A 73 -15.41 6.58 -0.09
CA ALA A 73 -14.36 6.73 -1.09
C ALA A 73 -13.99 8.21 -1.31
N LEU A 74 -14.98 9.11 -1.36
CA LEU A 74 -14.75 10.55 -1.45
C LEU A 74 -14.03 11.09 -0.22
N GLU A 75 -14.45 10.70 0.98
CA GLU A 75 -13.82 11.13 2.24
C GLU A 75 -12.35 10.68 2.31
N LEU A 76 -12.07 9.43 1.93
CA LEU A 76 -10.70 8.89 1.91
C LEU A 76 -9.83 9.62 0.88
N ALA A 77 -10.38 9.93 -0.29
CA ALA A 77 -9.71 10.68 -1.33
C ALA A 77 -9.32 12.11 -0.90
N GLU A 78 -10.09 12.77 -0.01
CA GLU A 78 -9.72 14.08 0.55
C GLU A 78 -8.41 14.02 1.35
N THR A 79 -8.08 12.86 1.92
CA THR A 79 -6.84 12.61 2.65
C THR A 79 -5.77 11.88 1.81
N GLY A 80 -6.03 11.69 0.51
CA GLY A 80 -5.16 10.97 -0.42
C GLY A 80 -5.02 9.49 -0.08
N VAL A 81 -6.09 8.88 0.44
CA VAL A 81 -6.12 7.46 0.80
C VAL A 81 -6.98 6.69 -0.18
N GLU A 82 -6.44 5.60 -0.68
CA GLU A 82 -7.13 4.61 -1.50
C GLU A 82 -7.17 3.27 -0.77
N ILE A 83 -8.27 2.54 -0.91
CA ILE A 83 -8.44 1.23 -0.30
C ILE A 83 -8.27 0.18 -1.38
N GLY A 84 -7.34 -0.73 -1.14
CA GLY A 84 -7.10 -1.86 -2.02
C GLY A 84 -7.86 -3.10 -1.55
N THR A 85 -7.16 -4.22 -1.60
CA THR A 85 -7.73 -5.53 -1.28
C THR A 85 -8.02 -5.66 0.22
N VAL A 86 -9.14 -6.28 0.54
CA VAL A 86 -9.50 -6.66 1.92
C VAL A 86 -9.39 -8.17 2.06
N PHE A 87 -8.85 -8.63 3.19
CA PHE A 87 -8.76 -10.05 3.52
C PHE A 87 -9.48 -10.33 4.84
N GLN A 88 -10.20 -11.44 4.90
CA GLN A 88 -10.64 -12.06 6.14
C GLN A 88 -9.49 -12.81 6.78
N ALA A 89 -9.19 -12.48 8.04
CA ALA A 89 -8.23 -13.21 8.86
C ALA A 89 -8.96 -14.36 9.55
N LEU A 90 -8.63 -15.60 9.17
CA LEU A 90 -9.30 -16.82 9.63
C LEU A 90 -8.41 -17.64 10.55
N GLY A 91 -8.99 -18.18 11.63
CA GLY A 91 -8.36 -19.14 12.52
C GLY A 91 -8.15 -20.50 11.84
N ALA A 92 -7.40 -21.39 12.49
CA ALA A 92 -7.14 -22.73 11.98
C ALA A 92 -8.41 -23.59 11.85
N ASP A 93 -9.46 -23.24 12.58
CA ASP A 93 -10.80 -23.84 12.55
C ASP A 93 -11.73 -23.18 11.52
N GLY A 94 -11.26 -22.17 10.78
CA GLY A 94 -12.06 -21.38 9.84
C GLY A 94 -12.91 -20.28 10.49
N SER A 95 -12.75 -20.04 11.80
CA SER A 95 -13.45 -18.93 12.46
C SER A 95 -12.90 -17.58 12.00
N LEU A 96 -13.80 -16.61 11.79
CA LEU A 96 -13.39 -15.24 11.49
C LEU A 96 -12.79 -14.61 12.75
N MET A 97 -11.56 -14.12 12.65
CA MET A 97 -10.83 -13.47 13.75
C MET A 97 -10.75 -11.95 13.56
N GLY A 98 -10.86 -11.48 12.32
CA GLY A 98 -10.82 -10.06 11.97
C GLY A 98 -10.58 -9.85 10.48
N TYR A 99 -10.07 -8.67 10.14
CA TYR A 99 -9.83 -8.24 8.77
C TYR A 99 -8.41 -7.71 8.61
N VAL A 100 -7.82 -7.92 7.44
CA VAL A 100 -6.62 -7.22 6.99
C VAL A 100 -7.03 -6.32 5.83
N VAL A 101 -6.74 -5.02 5.93
CA VAL A 101 -7.08 -4.03 4.91
C VAL A 101 -5.80 -3.53 4.28
N GLN A 102 -5.72 -3.58 2.94
CA GLN A 102 -4.72 -2.86 2.17
C GLN A 102 -5.16 -1.41 2.03
N SER A 103 -4.30 -0.48 2.42
CA SER A 103 -4.51 0.95 2.25
C SER A 103 -3.28 1.57 1.59
N THR A 104 -3.53 2.42 0.61
CA THR A 104 -2.51 3.16 -0.12
C THR A 104 -2.66 4.64 0.19
N SER A 105 -1.57 5.32 0.56
CA SER A 105 -1.53 6.78 0.64
C SER A 105 -0.80 7.32 -0.58
N THR A 106 -1.44 8.20 -1.35
CA THR A 106 -0.85 8.92 -2.49
C THR A 106 -0.04 10.16 -2.07
N GLU A 107 -0.12 10.54 -0.79
CA GLU A 107 0.52 11.73 -0.21
C GLU A 107 1.92 11.45 0.37
N GLY A 108 2.54 10.31 0.02
CA GLY A 108 3.93 10.05 0.41
C GLY A 108 4.90 11.02 -0.28
N TYR A 109 5.96 11.42 0.41
CA TYR A 109 6.89 12.41 -0.13
C TYR A 109 7.70 11.86 -1.31
N GLY A 110 8.02 10.57 -1.27
CA GLY A 110 8.74 9.85 -2.33
C GLY A 110 7.85 9.11 -3.34
N GLY A 111 6.52 9.27 -3.24
CA GLY A 111 5.52 8.52 -4.00
C GLY A 111 4.59 7.73 -3.09
N ASP A 112 3.78 6.86 -3.69
CA ASP A 112 2.75 6.12 -2.98
C ASP A 112 3.33 5.22 -1.86
N ILE A 113 2.58 5.12 -0.76
CA ILE A 113 2.88 4.24 0.37
C ILE A 113 1.78 3.19 0.47
N VAL A 114 2.11 1.93 0.21
CA VAL A 114 1.18 0.81 0.33
C VAL A 114 1.41 0.12 1.67
N LEU A 115 0.36 0.04 2.49
CA LEU A 115 0.42 -0.63 3.78
C LEU A 115 -0.77 -1.57 4.00
N TYR A 116 -0.55 -2.54 4.86
CA TYR A 116 -1.53 -3.49 5.35
C TYR A 116 -1.75 -3.22 6.82
N LEU A 117 -2.99 -3.30 7.27
CA LEU A 117 -3.33 -3.20 8.69
C LEU A 117 -4.26 -4.33 9.09
N GLY A 118 -3.96 -4.97 10.22
CA GLY A 118 -4.74 -6.08 10.76
C GLY A 118 -5.59 -5.62 11.92
N VAL A 119 -6.91 -5.79 11.82
CA VAL A 119 -7.87 -5.35 12.83
C VAL A 119 -8.71 -6.54 13.29
N THR A 120 -8.74 -6.79 14.58
CA THR A 120 -9.53 -7.88 15.19
C THR A 120 -11.03 -7.55 15.24
N LEU A 121 -11.85 -8.58 15.45
CA LEU A 121 -13.31 -8.44 15.59
C LEU A 121 -13.78 -7.64 16.81
N ASP A 122 -12.91 -7.28 17.75
CA ASP A 122 -13.20 -6.33 18.85
C ASP A 122 -12.81 -4.88 18.49
N GLY A 123 -12.06 -4.67 17.40
CA GLY A 123 -11.63 -3.35 16.91
C GLY A 123 -10.22 -2.97 17.28
N THR A 124 -9.47 -3.91 17.86
CA THR A 124 -8.07 -3.70 18.17
C THR A 124 -7.24 -3.78 16.87
N LEU A 125 -6.44 -2.74 16.62
CA LEU A 125 -5.42 -2.76 15.58
C LEU A 125 -4.26 -3.63 16.05
N ASN A 126 -4.12 -4.83 15.50
CA ASN A 126 -3.02 -5.74 15.82
C ASN A 126 -1.68 -5.16 15.39
N GLY A 127 -1.64 -4.43 14.27
CA GLY A 127 -0.44 -3.77 13.77
C GLY A 127 -0.56 -3.38 12.30
N ILE A 128 0.53 -2.81 11.77
CA ILE A 128 0.64 -2.39 10.37
C ILE A 128 1.93 -2.93 9.75
N SER A 129 1.92 -3.13 8.43
CA SER A 129 3.07 -3.51 7.63
C SER A 129 3.10 -2.67 6.37
N LEU A 130 4.17 -1.89 6.17
CA LEU A 130 4.41 -1.12 4.97
C LEU A 130 5.05 -2.04 3.93
N LEU A 131 4.31 -2.33 2.88
CA LEU A 131 4.75 -3.19 1.78
C LEU A 131 5.58 -2.41 0.76
N GLU A 132 5.08 -1.22 0.38
CA GLU A 132 5.77 -0.34 -0.58
C GLU A 132 6.01 1.03 0.05
N ILE A 133 7.27 1.46 0.01
CA ILE A 133 7.70 2.76 0.48
C ILE A 133 8.91 3.22 -0.31
N SER A 134 8.82 4.41 -0.90
CA SER A 134 9.88 5.01 -1.74
C SER A 134 10.41 6.32 -1.17
N GLU A 135 10.49 6.40 0.15
CA GLU A 135 10.78 7.62 0.88
C GLU A 135 12.27 8.00 0.95
N THR A 136 12.60 9.14 1.56
CA THR A 136 14.00 9.57 1.71
C THR A 136 14.77 8.61 2.66
N PRO A 137 15.91 8.02 2.22
CA PRO A 137 16.73 7.15 3.05
C PRO A 137 17.20 7.83 4.35
N GLY A 138 17.12 7.11 5.47
CA GLY A 138 17.49 7.64 6.79
C GLY A 138 16.46 8.58 7.44
N LEU A 139 15.44 8.99 6.69
CA LEU A 139 14.29 9.77 7.18
C LEU A 139 13.01 8.92 7.07
N GLY A 140 12.21 9.13 6.03
CA GLY A 140 10.91 8.46 5.85
C GLY A 140 11.02 6.95 5.63
N MET A 141 12.12 6.44 5.07
CA MET A 141 12.35 4.98 4.93
C MET A 141 12.38 4.22 6.25
N ARG A 142 12.48 4.93 7.38
CA ARG A 142 12.42 4.34 8.72
C ARG A 142 10.98 4.16 9.22
N ALA A 143 9.96 4.49 8.42
CA ALA A 143 8.56 4.44 8.83
C ALA A 143 8.13 3.06 9.33
N GLN A 144 8.54 1.98 8.67
CA GLN A 144 8.26 0.62 9.15
C GLN A 144 8.83 0.35 10.54
N GLU A 145 10.05 0.84 10.83
CA GLU A 145 10.73 0.60 12.11
C GLU A 145 10.22 1.51 13.23
N VAL A 146 9.87 2.75 12.88
CA VAL A 146 9.56 3.82 13.86
C VAL A 146 8.06 3.95 14.10
N LEU A 147 7.23 3.85 13.06
CA LEU A 147 5.79 4.08 13.17
C LEU A 147 5.03 2.78 13.44
N ALA A 148 5.36 1.67 12.77
CA ALA A 148 4.59 0.43 12.90
C ALA A 148 4.42 -0.07 14.35
N PRO A 149 5.45 0.00 15.24
CA PRO A 149 5.29 -0.39 16.63
C PRO A 149 4.32 0.50 17.42
N GLN A 150 4.14 1.76 17.03
CA GLN A 150 3.30 2.72 17.74
C GLN A 150 1.81 2.49 17.53
N PHE A 151 1.44 1.79 16.45
CA PHE A 151 0.06 1.41 16.13
C PHE A 151 -0.36 0.06 16.74
N ARG A 152 0.60 -0.74 17.21
CA ARG A 152 0.39 -2.15 17.61
C ARG A 152 -0.46 -2.26 18.88
N GLY A 153 -1.50 -3.09 18.83
CA GLY A 153 -2.31 -3.49 19.98
C GLY A 153 -3.21 -2.39 20.52
N LYS A 154 -3.59 -1.42 19.68
CA LYS A 154 -4.37 -0.25 20.11
C LYS A 154 -5.78 -0.31 19.59
N GLN A 155 -6.74 0.05 20.43
CA GLN A 155 -8.15 0.12 20.07
C GLN A 155 -8.58 1.59 20.07
N VAL A 156 -8.46 2.24 18.91
CA VAL A 156 -8.80 3.65 18.72
C VAL A 156 -9.55 3.82 17.40
N SER A 157 -10.46 4.78 17.34
CA SER A 157 -11.20 5.08 16.10
C SER A 157 -10.33 5.85 15.09
N GLN A 158 -9.38 6.64 15.59
CA GLN A 158 -8.51 7.47 14.77
C GLN A 158 -7.20 7.75 15.51
N PHE A 159 -6.10 7.72 14.76
CA PHE A 159 -4.79 8.18 15.18
C PHE A 159 -4.53 9.61 14.74
N THR A 160 -3.80 10.34 15.57
CA THR A 160 -3.21 11.65 15.26
C THR A 160 -1.70 11.57 15.47
N TYR A 161 -0.94 12.39 14.75
CA TYR A 161 0.50 12.47 14.96
C TYR A 161 0.89 13.73 15.73
N THR A 162 1.98 13.65 16.48
CA THR A 162 2.56 14.76 17.23
C THR A 162 4.06 14.87 17.00
N LYS A 163 4.59 16.09 17.12
CA LYS A 163 6.03 16.39 17.01
C LYS A 163 6.72 16.48 18.37
N THR A 164 5.96 16.42 19.46
CA THR A 164 6.44 16.73 20.82
C THR A 164 6.38 15.56 21.80
N GLY A 165 6.05 14.35 21.34
CA GLY A 165 5.81 13.20 22.22
C GLY A 165 4.32 12.92 22.37
N GLY A 166 3.90 11.71 21.99
CA GLY A 166 2.57 11.17 22.17
C GLY A 166 2.25 10.99 23.65
N SER A 167 1.11 11.51 24.08
CA SER A 167 0.63 11.44 25.47
C SER A 167 -0.58 10.51 25.63
N SER A 168 -1.12 9.99 24.53
CA SER A 168 -2.29 9.12 24.50
C SER A 168 -2.08 7.95 23.54
N ASP A 169 -2.90 6.90 23.67
CA ASP A 169 -2.81 5.75 22.77
C ASP A 169 -3.17 6.13 21.32
N SER A 170 -4.02 7.13 21.11
CA SER A 170 -4.35 7.65 19.78
C SER A 170 -3.27 8.54 19.17
N GLU A 171 -2.22 8.90 19.91
CA GLU A 171 -1.15 9.75 19.41
C GLU A 171 0.07 8.93 18.99
N ILE A 172 0.62 9.25 17.83
CA ILE A 172 1.90 8.71 17.34
C ILE A 172 2.95 9.81 17.25
N ASP A 173 4.18 9.45 17.57
CA ASP A 173 5.35 10.31 17.40
C ASP A 173 5.77 10.36 15.94
N ALA A 174 5.80 11.58 15.41
CA ALA A 174 6.26 11.84 14.07
C ALA A 174 7.77 11.59 13.92
N ILE A 175 8.16 11.09 12.75
CA ILE A 175 9.57 10.95 12.39
C ILE A 175 10.15 12.36 12.19
N SER A 176 11.16 12.70 12.99
CA SER A 176 11.86 13.97 12.85
C SER A 176 12.45 14.11 11.44
N GLY A 177 12.07 15.20 10.75
CA GLY A 177 12.47 15.44 9.36
C GLY A 177 11.65 14.71 8.29
N ALA A 178 10.66 13.88 8.67
CA ALA A 178 9.76 13.18 7.75
C ALA A 178 8.29 13.26 8.20
N THR A 179 7.80 14.48 8.41
CA THR A 179 6.40 14.73 8.80
C THR A 179 5.42 14.31 7.71
N ILE A 180 5.74 14.55 6.43
CA ILE A 180 4.87 14.16 5.31
C ILE A 180 4.68 12.64 5.28
N THR A 181 5.75 11.87 5.40
CA THR A 181 5.66 10.40 5.52
C THR A 181 4.85 9.96 6.74
N THR A 182 5.01 10.64 7.88
CA THR A 182 4.24 10.32 9.10
C THR A 182 2.74 10.54 8.85
N GLU A 183 2.38 11.68 8.27
CA GLU A 183 1.01 12.04 7.96
C GLU A 183 0.38 11.07 6.96
N ALA A 184 1.08 10.77 5.86
CA ALA A 184 0.67 9.79 4.86
C ALA A 184 0.37 8.41 5.48
N VAL A 185 1.28 7.88 6.31
CA VAL A 185 1.07 6.60 7.00
C VAL A 185 -0.11 6.68 7.98
N THR A 186 -0.22 7.78 8.73
CA THR A 186 -1.32 7.96 9.70
C THR A 186 -2.68 7.99 9.00
N ASN A 187 -2.78 8.70 7.88
CA ASN A 187 -4.00 8.81 7.10
C ASN A 187 -4.38 7.46 6.49
N ALA A 188 -3.43 6.72 5.90
CA ALA A 188 -3.69 5.38 5.38
C ALA A 188 -4.17 4.40 6.49
N VAL A 189 -3.55 4.44 7.67
CA VAL A 189 -4.03 3.63 8.81
C VAL A 189 -5.45 4.01 9.22
N ASN A 190 -5.74 5.31 9.34
CA ASN A 190 -7.08 5.79 9.68
C ASN A 190 -8.12 5.39 8.63
N GLY A 191 -7.78 5.45 7.34
CA GLY A 191 -8.67 5.04 6.28
C GLY A 191 -8.98 3.54 6.32
N GLY A 192 -7.95 2.72 6.54
CA GLY A 192 -8.16 1.29 6.72
C GLY A 192 -8.97 0.94 7.98
N LEU A 193 -8.78 1.68 9.08
CA LEU A 193 -9.56 1.49 10.31
C LEU A 193 -11.04 1.75 10.07
N LYS A 194 -11.39 2.81 9.33
CA LYS A 194 -12.77 3.10 8.95
C LYS A 194 -13.40 1.96 8.13
N VAL A 195 -12.65 1.41 7.18
CA VAL A 195 -13.10 0.24 6.39
C VAL A 195 -13.30 -0.98 7.28
N ALA A 196 -12.35 -1.28 8.16
CA ALA A 196 -12.46 -2.41 9.09
C ALA A 196 -13.64 -2.24 10.05
N GLU A 197 -13.90 -1.02 10.51
CA GLU A 197 -15.06 -0.68 11.33
C GLU A 197 -16.37 -0.92 10.56
N ALA A 198 -16.47 -0.43 9.32
CA ALA A 198 -17.65 -0.64 8.48
C ALA A 198 -17.91 -2.13 8.20
N LEU A 199 -16.87 -2.92 7.93
CA LEU A 199 -16.96 -4.37 7.74
C LEU A 199 -17.43 -5.10 9.00
N ARG A 200 -17.03 -4.63 10.18
CA ARG A 200 -17.48 -5.18 11.46
C ARG A 200 -18.93 -4.85 11.75
N GLN A 201 -19.36 -3.61 11.49
CA GLN A 201 -20.74 -3.17 11.72
C GLN A 201 -21.72 -3.76 10.69
N GLY A 202 -21.30 -3.92 9.42
CA GLY A 202 -22.09 -4.56 8.37
C GLY A 202 -22.19 -6.08 8.50
N GLY A 203 -21.31 -6.72 9.28
CA GLY A 203 -21.37 -8.14 9.59
C GLY A 203 -22.40 -8.52 10.67
N THR A 204 -22.87 -7.55 11.45
CA THR A 204 -23.84 -7.77 12.54
C THR A 204 -25.32 -7.78 12.12
N ASP A 205 -25.63 -7.48 10.85
CA ASP A 205 -27.01 -7.40 10.36
C ASP A 205 -27.49 -8.64 9.56
N ASN A 206 -26.69 -9.72 9.53
CA ASN A 206 -27.02 -10.97 8.81
C ASN A 206 -27.14 -12.20 9.74
N GLU A 207 -27.79 -12.04 10.90
CA GLU A 207 -28.34 -13.16 11.71
C GLU A 207 -29.88 -13.15 11.74
#